data_AF-A0A069A8G7-F1
#
_entry.id   AF-A0A069A8G7-F1
#
_cell.length_a   1.000
_cell.length_b   1.000
_cell.length_c   1.000
_cell.angle_alpha   90.00
_cell.angle_beta   90.00
_cell.angle_gamma   90.00
#
_symmetry.space_group_name_H-M   'P 1'
#
loop_
_entity.id
_entity.type
_entity.pdbx_description
1 polymer ?
#
loop_
_entity_poly.entity_id
_entity_poly.type
_entity_poly.pdbx_seq_one_letter_code
_entity_poly.pdbx_strand_id
1 'polypeptide(L)' 'MFILIKENIERRVEDSILKDKLIQDGFKLLEDKKNIDIENSTLEELKSLAKENDIEGYSKLKKDELIEKLNNI' A
#
# COMPACT_ATOMS: atom_id res chain seq x y z
N MET A 1 4.30 -3.00 -18.98
CA MET A 1 4.95 -1.96 -18.16
C MET A 1 4.55 -2.20 -16.72
N PHE A 2 5.52 -2.49 -15.87
CA PHE A 2 5.38 -2.78 -14.45
C PHE A 2 6.09 -1.66 -13.68
N ILE A 3 5.42 -1.13 -12.68
CA ILE A 3 5.99 -0.13 -11.78
C ILE A 3 6.27 -0.88 -10.48
N LEU A 4 7.48 -0.79 -9.95
CA LEU A 4 7.80 -1.38 -8.65
C LEU A 4 8.31 -0.31 -7.70
N ILE A 5 8.02 -0.47 -6.41
CA ILE A 5 8.38 0.47 -5.37
C ILE A 5 9.14 -0.22 -4.24
N LYS A 6 10.22 0.41 -3.77
CA LYS A 6 10.97 -0.01 -2.58
C LYS A 6 11.32 1.24 -1.78
N GLU A 7 10.79 1.34 -0.57
CA GLU A 7 10.90 2.54 0.27
C GLU A 7 10.36 3.79 -0.46
N ASN A 8 11.25 4.63 -1.01
CA ASN A 8 10.92 5.85 -1.78
C ASN A 8 11.46 5.79 -3.22
N ILE A 9 11.81 4.60 -3.70
CA ILE A 9 12.40 4.39 -5.03
C ILE A 9 11.38 3.71 -5.91
N GLU A 10 10.96 4.41 -6.96
CA GLU A 10 10.12 3.87 -8.02
C GLU A 10 10.97 3.37 -9.18
N ARG A 11 10.68 2.15 -9.65
CA ARG A 11 11.41 1.46 -10.72
C ARG A 11 10.41 0.99 -11.75
N ARG A 12 10.46 1.55 -12.96
CA ARG A 12 9.63 1.09 -14.08
C ARG A 12 10.39 0.09 -14.93
N VAL A 13 9.77 -1.03 -15.24
CA VAL A 13 10.32 -2.10 -16.08
C VAL A 13 9.26 -2.62 -17.02
N GLU A 14 9.65 -3.00 -18.24
CA GLU A 14 8.71 -3.61 -19.20
C GLU A 14 8.83 -5.13 -19.20
N ASP A 15 10.03 -5.65 -18.94
CA ASP A 15 10.31 -7.07 -18.87
C ASP A 15 9.79 -7.73 -17.60
N SER A 16 9.04 -8.81 -17.81
CA SER A 16 8.53 -9.68 -16.74
C SER A 16 9.65 -10.34 -15.93
N ILE A 17 10.81 -10.60 -16.55
CA ILE A 17 11.99 -11.18 -15.87
C ILE A 17 12.59 -10.18 -14.88
N LEU A 18 12.70 -8.91 -15.28
CA LEU A 18 13.22 -7.84 -14.42
C LEU A 18 12.26 -7.56 -13.26
N LYS A 19 10.94 -7.62 -13.53
CA LYS A 19 9.91 -7.54 -12.49
C LYS A 19 10.13 -8.58 -11.40
N ASP A 20 10.23 -9.87 -11.76
CA ASP A 20 10.43 -10.96 -10.78
C ASP A 20 11.74 -10.82 -10.00
N LYS A 21 12.82 -10.40 -10.65
CA LYS A 21 14.11 -10.15 -9.98
C LYS A 21 14.03 -8.99 -8.98
N LEU A 22 13.33 -7.92 -9.33
CA LEU A 22 13.12 -6.78 -8.43
C LEU A 22 12.20 -7.15 -7.27
N ILE A 23 11.20 -8.00 -7.50
CA ILE A 23 10.35 -8.55 -6.42
C ILE A 23 11.20 -9.37 -5.44
N GLN A 24 12.11 -10.20 -5.93
CA GLN A 24 13.05 -10.94 -5.07
C GLN A 24 14.02 -10.04 -4.30
N ASP A 25 14.39 -8.88 -4.86
CA ASP A 25 15.22 -7.87 -4.19
C ASP A 25 14.44 -7.06 -3.13
N GLY A 26 13.13 -7.26 -3.03
CA GLY A 26 12.25 -6.59 -2.07
C GLY A 26 11.51 -5.37 -2.64
N PHE A 27 11.44 -5.21 -3.96
CA PHE A 27 10.51 -4.26 -4.57
C PHE A 27 9.10 -4.82 -4.60
N LYS A 28 8.11 -3.98 -4.33
CA LYS A 28 6.70 -4.32 -4.42
C LYS A 28 6.15 -3.89 -5.76
N LEU A 29 5.42 -4.78 -6.42
CA LEU A 29 4.77 -4.48 -7.69
C LEU A 29 3.59 -3.52 -7.46
N LEU A 30 3.73 -2.31 -7.97
CA LEU A 30 2.72 -1.26 -7.98
C LEU A 30 1.84 -1.49 -9.23
N GLU A 31 1.00 -2.53 -9.16
CA GLU A 31 -0.05 -2.74 -10.15
C GLU A 31 -1.22 -1.80 -9.84
N ASP A 32 -1.62 -1.02 -10.85
CA ASP A 32 -2.79 -0.14 -10.85
C ASP A 32 -4.07 -0.85 -10.38
N LYS A 33 -4.31 -0.87 -9.06
CA LYS A 33 -5.60 -0.65 -8.39
C LYS A 33 -5.54 -1.00 -6.89
N LYS A 34 -5.82 0.00 -6.06
CA LYS A 34 -6.38 -0.15 -4.70
C LYS A 34 -5.67 -1.15 -3.78
N ASN A 35 -4.36 -1.03 -3.63
CA ASN A 35 -3.70 -1.41 -2.39
C ASN A 35 -2.67 -0.33 -2.11
N ILE A 36 -3.15 0.81 -1.63
CA ILE A 36 -2.34 1.57 -0.67
C ILE A 36 -1.90 0.50 0.33
N ASP A 37 -0.61 0.39 0.59
CA ASP A 37 -0.07 -0.66 1.46
C ASP A 37 -0.42 -0.30 2.91
N ILE A 38 -1.71 -0.29 3.19
CA ILE A 38 -2.38 0.02 4.44
C ILE A 38 -1.85 -0.98 5.49
N GLU A 39 -1.52 -2.20 5.09
CA GLU A 39 -0.86 -3.20 5.94
C GLU A 39 0.56 -2.78 6.40
N ASN A 40 1.38 -2.19 5.52
CA ASN A 40 2.70 -1.67 5.89
C ASN A 40 2.67 -0.22 6.41
N SER A 41 1.57 0.51 6.25
CA SER A 41 1.40 1.82 6.85
C SER A 41 1.39 1.73 8.38
N THR A 42 2.00 2.72 9.01
CA THR A 42 1.98 2.86 10.48
C THR A 42 0.56 3.19 10.93
N LEU A 43 0.22 2.85 12.18
CA LEU A 43 -1.11 3.10 12.74
C LEU A 43 -1.51 4.60 12.70
N GLU A 44 -0.52 5.49 12.72
CA GLU A 44 -0.70 6.93 12.53
C GLU A 44 -1.11 7.28 11.09
N GLU A 45 -0.39 6.78 10.09
CA GLU A 45 -0.72 6.95 8.66
C GLU A 45 -2.11 6.39 8.33
N LEU A 46 -2.46 5.25 8.93
CA LEU A 46 -3.78 4.64 8.79
C LEU A 46 -4.89 5.51 9.38
N LYS A 47 -4.66 6.11 10.55
CA LYS A 47 -5.62 7.03 11.17
C LYS A 47 -5.76 8.32 10.37
N SER A 48 -4.67 8.83 9.80
CA SER A 48 -4.68 10.00 8.91
C SER A 48 -5.51 9.71 7.66
N LEU A 49 -5.25 8.60 6.98
CA LEU A 49 -6.01 8.15 5.82
C LEU A 49 -7.49 7.93 6.16
N ALA A 50 -7.78 7.30 7.30
CA ALA A 50 -9.15 7.07 7.74
C ALA A 50 -9.90 8.35 8.09
N LYS A 51 -9.19 9.34 8.63
CA LYS A 51 -9.75 10.68 8.88
C LYS A 51 -10.03 11.42 7.58
N GLU A 52 -9.13 11.34 6.60
CA GLU A 52 -9.32 11.94 5.26
C GLU A 52 -10.44 11.27 4.46
N ASN A 53 -10.64 9.96 4.67
CA ASN A 53 -11.71 9.19 4.04
C ASN A 53 -13.00 9.16 4.88
N ASP A 54 -13.12 10.00 5.91
CA ASP A 54 -14.31 10.13 6.78
C ASP A 54 -14.79 8.78 7.37
N ILE A 55 -13.86 7.90 7.74
CA ILE A 55 -14.17 6.61 8.35
C ILE A 55 -14.62 6.81 9.79
N GLU A 56 -15.91 6.67 10.02
CA GLU A 56 -16.49 6.76 11.36
C GLU A 56 -15.91 5.69 12.30
N GLY A 57 -15.50 6.15 13.48
CA GLY A 57 -14.90 5.28 14.49
C GLY A 57 -13.39 5.03 14.33
N TYR A 58 -12.71 5.63 13.35
CA TYR A 58 -11.26 5.46 13.12
C TYR A 58 -10.39 5.58 14.39
N SER A 59 -10.75 6.44 15.35
CA SER A 59 -10.01 6.59 16.62
C SER A 59 -10.21 5.45 17.61
N LYS A 60 -11.27 4.64 17.46
CA LYS A 60 -11.59 3.45 18.27
C LYS A 60 -11.23 2.14 17.56
N LEU A 61 -10.97 2.18 16.24
CA LEU A 61 -10.57 1.02 15.45
C LEU A 61 -9.10 0.67 15.68
N LYS A 62 -8.78 -0.63 15.63
CA LYS A 62 -7.40 -1.15 15.67
C LYS A 62 -6.77 -1.09 14.28
N LYS A 63 -5.44 -1.34 14.21
CA LYS A 63 -4.69 -1.33 12.96
C LYS A 63 -5.40 -2.16 11.89
N ASP A 64 -5.71 -3.41 12.19
CA ASP A 64 -6.37 -4.37 11.29
C ASP A 64 -7.76 -3.89 10.84
N GLU A 65 -8.58 -3.36 11.75
CA GLU A 65 -9.92 -2.87 11.42
C GLU A 65 -9.89 -1.60 10.55
N LEU A 66 -8.95 -0.69 10.84
CA LEU A 66 -8.65 0.48 10.02
C LEU A 66 -8.19 0.04 8.63
N ILE A 67 -7.34 -0.99 8.59
CA ILE A 67 -6.82 -1.53 7.34
C ILE A 67 -7.96 -2.07 6.49
N GLU A 68 -8.81 -2.88 7.09
CA GLU A 68 -9.92 -3.54 6.41
C GLU A 68 -10.94 -2.52 5.88
N LYS A 69 -11.26 -1.50 6.67
CA LYS A 69 -12.13 -0.40 6.24
C LYS A 69 -11.52 0.38 5.09
N LEU A 70 -10.23 0.74 5.17
CA LEU A 70 -9.53 1.46 4.10
C LEU A 70 -9.38 0.65 2.82
N ASN A 71 -9.20 -0.67 2.92
CA ASN A 71 -9.13 -1.59 1.78
C ASN A 71 -10.49 -1.82 1.10
N ASN A 72 -11.60 -1.56 1.81
CA ASN A 72 -12.96 -1.85 1.35
C ASN A 72 -13.76 -0.59 0.95
N ILE A 73 -13.08 0.55 0.75
CA ILE A 73 -13.61 1.79 0.14
C ILE A 73 -13.25 1.79 -1.34
#